data_AF-A0A552HGL7-F1
#
_entry.id   AF-A0A552HGL7-F1
#
_cell.length_a   1.000
_cell.length_b   1.000
_cell.length_c   1.000
_cell.angle_alpha   90.00
_cell.angle_beta   90.00
_cell.angle_gamma   90.00
#
_symmetry.space_group_name_H-M   'P 1'
#
loop_
_entity.id
_entity.type
_entity.pdbx_description
1 polymer ?
#
loop_
_entity_poly.entity_id
_entity_poly.type
_entity_poly.pdbx_seq_one_letter_code
_entity_poly.pdbx_strand_id
1 'polypeptide(L)'
;MSEREKLIKELDQSPDFLVHEVLNFLLFIKARTAEISQQESIEKTQESNIPDFLSFIDQINSETPKTKKLRPFGLCAGEFVVPEDFDAPLQEEILNAFEGK
;
A
#
# COMPACT_ATOMS: atom_id res chain seq x y z
N MET A 1 6.70 27.74 -18.43
CA MET A 1 5.94 27.20 -17.29
C MET A 1 6.91 26.99 -16.15
N SER A 2 6.69 27.68 -15.04
CA SER A 2 7.40 27.44 -13.78
C SER A 2 6.93 26.13 -13.16
N GLU A 3 7.80 25.47 -12.38
CA GLU A 3 7.44 24.26 -11.61
C GLU A 3 6.21 24.50 -10.72
N ARG A 4 6.07 25.71 -10.17
CA ARG A 4 4.91 26.13 -9.38
C ARG A 4 3.62 26.12 -10.20
N GLU A 5 3.65 26.64 -11.42
CA GLU A 5 2.47 26.70 -12.29
C GLU A 5 2.03 25.30 -12.72
N LYS A 6 3.00 24.42 -13.00
CA LYS A 6 2.74 23.02 -13.31
C LYS A 6 2.09 22.31 -12.11
N LEU A 7 2.62 22.50 -10.91
CA LEU A 7 2.07 21.90 -9.70
C LEU A 7 0.62 22.33 -9.44
N ILE A 8 0.30 23.61 -9.60
CA ILE A 8 -1.07 24.12 -9.44
C ILE A 8 -2.02 23.42 -10.43
N LYS A 9 -1.63 23.33 -11.70
CA LYS A 9 -2.44 22.69 -12.74
C LYS A 9 -2.71 21.20 -12.44
N GLU A 10 -1.71 20.47 -11.93
CA GLU A 10 -1.89 19.05 -11.57
C GLU A 10 -2.79 18.88 -10.34
N LEU A 11 -2.66 19.77 -9.34
CA LEU A 11 -3.50 19.73 -8.14
C LEU A 11 -4.98 20.01 -8.47
N ASP A 12 -5.27 20.92 -9.40
CA ASP A 12 -6.65 21.23 -9.83
C ASP A 12 -7.36 20.04 -10.51
N GLN A 13 -6.61 19.11 -11.09
CA GLN A 13 -7.14 17.92 -11.78
C GLN A 13 -7.06 16.64 -10.93
N SER A 14 -6.50 16.73 -9.73
CA SER A 14 -6.27 15.58 -8.84
C SER A 14 -7.46 15.33 -7.91
N PRO A 15 -7.78 14.07 -7.58
CA PRO A 15 -8.75 13.74 -6.54
C PRO A 15 -8.37 14.30 -5.16
N ASP A 16 -9.38 14.64 -4.35
CA ASP A 16 -9.21 15.28 -3.03
C ASP A 16 -8.27 14.53 -2.08
N PHE A 17 -8.28 13.19 -2.10
CA PHE A 17 -7.41 12.41 -1.22
C PHE A 17 -5.92 12.62 -1.51
N LEU A 18 -5.55 12.82 -2.79
CA LEU A 18 -4.16 13.12 -3.18
C LEU A 18 -3.80 14.55 -2.83
N VAL A 19 -4.71 15.50 -3.04
CA VAL A 19 -4.50 16.91 -2.67
C VAL A 19 -4.25 17.01 -1.16
N HIS A 20 -5.01 16.28 -0.36
CA HIS A 20 -4.84 16.19 1.08
C HIS A 20 -3.47 15.63 1.48
N GLU A 21 -2.99 14.55 0.85
CA GLU A 21 -1.66 14.00 1.14
C GLU A 21 -0.53 14.97 0.77
N VAL A 22 -0.60 15.60 -0.40
CA VAL A 22 0.40 16.58 -0.84
C VAL A 22 0.42 17.79 0.08
N LEU A 23 -0.76 18.27 0.52
CA LEU A 23 -0.86 19.35 1.48
C LEU A 23 -0.21 18.97 2.82
N ASN A 24 -0.52 17.78 3.35
CA ASN A 24 0.08 17.30 4.59
C ASN A 24 1.59 17.18 4.48
N PHE A 25 2.10 16.66 3.37
CA PHE A 25 3.54 16.60 3.12
C PHE A 25 4.18 17.99 3.09
N LEU A 26 3.57 18.97 2.41
CA LEU A 26 4.06 20.35 2.37
C LEU A 26 4.04 21.01 3.75
N LEU A 27 2.98 20.79 4.53
CA LEU A 27 2.86 21.31 5.90
C LEU A 27 3.91 20.69 6.82
N PHE A 28 4.13 19.38 6.70
CA PHE A 28 5.19 18.69 7.42
C PHE A 28 6.57 19.28 7.10
N ILE A 29 6.92 19.45 5.82
CA ILE A 29 8.20 20.03 5.43
C ILE A 29 8.33 21.47 5.95
N LYS A 30 7.25 22.26 5.92
CA LYS A 30 7.24 23.62 6.47
C LYS A 30 7.47 23.63 7.98
N ALA A 31 6.79 22.78 8.73
CA ALA A 31 6.97 22.66 10.18
C ALA A 31 8.42 22.25 10.52
N ARG A 32 8.91 21.18 9.88
CA ARG A 32 10.29 20.71 10.06
C ARG A 32 11.33 21.77 9.67
N THR A 33 11.11 22.51 8.58
CA THR A 33 12.05 23.56 8.14
C THR A 33 12.05 24.77 9.09
N ALA A 34 10.91 25.09 9.73
CA ALA A 34 10.85 26.09 10.78
C ALA A 34 11.67 25.69 12.02
N GLU A 35 11.71 24.39 12.35
CA GLU A 35 12.53 23.84 13.43
C GLU A 35 14.03 23.80 13.06
N ILE A 36 14.36 23.45 11.82
CA ILE A 36 15.75 23.41 11.31
C ILE A 36 16.43 24.79 11.35
N SER A 37 15.68 25.88 11.23
CA SER A 37 16.22 27.24 11.34
C SER A 37 16.55 27.66 12.79
N GLN A 38 16.17 26.88 13.80
CA GLN A 38 16.52 27.10 15.21
C GLN A 38 17.51 26.05 15.78
N GLN A 39 17.99 25.11 14.96
CA GLN A 39 18.87 24.03 15.37
C GLN A 39 20.31 24.24 14.88
N GLU A 40 20.91 25.39 15.20
CA GLU A 40 22.29 25.34 15.67
C GLU A 40 22.21 25.05 17.18
N SER A 41 22.53 23.81 17.53
CA SER A 41 22.68 23.25 18.88
C SER A 41 21.47 22.61 19.58
N ILE A 42 21.76 21.41 20.12
CA ILE A 42 21.12 20.64 21.20
C ILE A 42 20.29 19.41 20.77
N GLU A 43 21.02 18.29 20.83
CA GLU A 43 20.69 16.97 21.38
C GLU A 43 19.25 16.65 21.87
N LYS A 44 18.76 15.49 21.41
CA LYS A 44 18.06 14.46 22.20
C LYS A 44 16.81 14.91 22.98
N THR A 45 15.66 14.92 22.29
CA THR A 45 14.36 14.80 22.98
C THR A 45 13.56 13.65 22.36
N GLN A 46 13.16 12.73 23.24
CA GLN A 46 12.32 11.56 22.98
C GLN A 46 10.96 11.98 22.37
N GLU A 47 10.68 11.55 21.15
CA GLU A 47 9.31 11.22 20.74
C GLU A 47 9.09 9.72 20.97
N SER A 48 8.66 9.43 22.19
CA SER A 48 8.23 8.10 22.64
C SER A 48 6.94 7.68 21.93
N ASN A 49 6.96 6.48 21.34
CA ASN A 49 5.84 5.68 20.79
C ASN A 49 5.64 5.63 19.27
N ILE A 50 6.68 5.88 18.48
CA ILE A 50 6.81 5.11 17.22
C ILE A 50 7.83 4.02 17.54
N PRO A 51 7.41 2.75 17.73
CA PRO A 51 8.37 1.65 17.75
C PRO A 51 9.26 1.85 16.53
N ASP A 52 10.58 1.87 16.74
CA ASP A 52 11.56 2.12 15.70
C ASP A 52 11.33 1.11 14.58
N PHE A 53 10.51 1.51 13.60
CA PHE A 53 9.97 0.62 12.59
C PHE A 53 11.12 0.01 11.79
N LEU A 54 12.23 0.74 11.72
CA LEU A 54 13.47 0.26 11.12
C LEU A 54 14.07 -0.91 11.91
N SER A 55 14.14 -0.80 13.24
CA SER A 55 14.56 -1.92 14.10
C SER A 55 13.67 -3.16 13.95
N PHE A 56 12.35 -2.96 13.79
CA PHE A 56 11.40 -4.03 13.56
C PHE A 56 11.59 -4.69 12.18
N ILE A 57 11.81 -3.90 11.14
CA ILE A 57 12.10 -4.41 9.79
C ILE A 57 13.42 -5.19 9.78
N ASP A 58 14.45 -4.69 10.46
CA ASP A 58 15.73 -5.38 10.60
C ASP A 58 15.58 -6.70 11.36
N GLN A 59 14.78 -6.73 12.42
CA GLN A 59 14.44 -7.95 13.15
C GLN A 59 13.73 -8.96 12.24
N ILE A 60 12.68 -8.56 11.52
CA ILE A 60 11.95 -9.45 10.57
C ILE A 60 12.90 -10.00 9.50
N ASN A 61 13.77 -9.16 8.95
CA ASN A 61 14.72 -9.56 7.91
C ASN A 61 15.81 -10.51 8.45
N SER A 62 16.10 -10.47 9.75
CA SER A 62 17.03 -11.39 10.41
C SER A 62 16.42 -12.77 10.71
N GLU A 63 15.13 -12.79 11.06
CA GLU A 63 14.38 -14.01 11.41
C GLU A 63 13.77 -14.70 10.18
N THR A 64 13.66 -14.01 9.04
CA THR A 64 13.16 -14.61 7.80
C THR A 64 14.26 -15.40 7.08
N PRO A 65 14.03 -16.69 6.76
CA PRO A 65 15.01 -17.50 6.06
C PRO A 65 15.30 -16.91 4.66
N LYS A 66 16.53 -16.45 4.46
CA LYS A 66 17.02 -15.86 3.18
C LYS A 66 17.00 -16.82 2.00
N THR A 67 16.78 -18.11 2.25
CA THR A 67 16.64 -19.13 1.21
C THR A 67 15.25 -19.03 0.60
N LYS A 68 15.10 -18.17 -0.42
CA LYS A 68 13.89 -18.05 -1.23
C LYS A 68 13.74 -19.31 -2.10
N LYS A 69 13.35 -20.44 -1.50
CA LYS A 69 12.88 -21.60 -2.27
C LYS A 69 11.63 -21.13 -3.02
N LEU A 70 11.62 -21.31 -4.34
CA LEU A 70 10.42 -21.09 -5.13
C LEU A 70 9.29 -21.93 -4.53
N ARG A 71 8.11 -21.33 -4.37
CA ARG A 71 6.95 -22.09 -3.91
C ARG A 71 6.71 -23.22 -4.90
N PRO A 72 6.55 -24.47 -4.44
CA PRO A 72 6.26 -25.58 -5.33
C PRO A 72 4.98 -25.28 -6.10
N PHE A 73 5.04 -25.41 -7.42
CA PHE A 73 3.87 -25.26 -8.28
C PHE A 73 2.98 -26.50 -8.15
N GLY A 74 1.67 -26.29 -8.03
CA GLY A 74 0.70 -27.39 -8.07
C GLY A 74 0.77 -28.34 -6.87
N LEU A 75 0.69 -27.83 -5.63
CA LEU A 75 0.63 -28.67 -4.42
C LEU A 75 -0.49 -29.71 -4.46
N CYS A 76 -1.60 -29.39 -5.13
CA CYS A 76 -2.74 -30.28 -5.34
C CYS A 76 -2.88 -30.72 -6.80
N ALA A 77 -1.78 -30.73 -7.58
CA ALA A 77 -1.82 -31.14 -8.98
C ALA A 77 -2.27 -32.61 -9.09
N GLY A 78 -3.38 -32.84 -9.80
CA GLY A 78 -3.98 -34.17 -9.94
C GLY A 78 -4.87 -34.61 -8.76
N GLU A 79 -4.96 -33.82 -7.68
CA GLU A 79 -5.88 -34.09 -6.56
C GLU A 79 -7.29 -33.53 -6.79
N PHE A 80 -7.45 -32.62 -7.76
CA PHE A 80 -8.74 -32.11 -8.20
C PHE A 80 -9.04 -32.63 -9.60
N VAL A 81 -10.17 -33.31 -9.75
CA VAL A 81 -10.69 -33.74 -11.05
C VAL A 81 -11.84 -32.80 -11.40
N VAL A 82 -11.71 -32.09 -12.52
CA VAL A 82 -12.80 -31.30 -13.08
C VAL A 82 -13.88 -32.27 -13.56
N PRO A 83 -15.13 -32.17 -13.05
CA PRO A 83 -16.24 -32.98 -13.57
C PRO A 83 -16.45 -32.77 -15.08
N GLU A 84 -16.90 -33.81 -15.78
CA GLU A 84 -17.13 -33.74 -17.23
C GLU A 84 -18.17 -32.69 -17.64
N ASP A 85 -19.06 -32.32 -16.70
CA ASP A 85 -20.16 -31.37 -16.87
C ASP A 85 -19.85 -29.97 -16.29
N PHE A 86 -18.60 -29.67 -15.94
CA PHE A 86 -18.24 -28.36 -15.37
C PHE A 86 -18.59 -27.19 -16.30
N ASP A 87 -18.41 -27.36 -17.61
CA ASP A 87 -18.74 -26.36 -18.63
C ASP A 87 -20.20 -26.45 -19.11
N ALA A 88 -21.02 -27.30 -18.51
CA ALA A 88 -22.44 -27.39 -18.82
C ALA A 88 -23.16 -26.08 -18.44
N PRO A 89 -24.23 -25.70 -19.18
CA PRO A 89 -25.01 -24.52 -18.83
C PRO A 89 -25.59 -24.65 -17.41
N LEU A 90 -25.61 -23.52 -16.69
CA LEU A 90 -26.24 -23.46 -15.37
C LEU A 90 -27.73 -23.80 -15.45
N GLN A 91 -28.26 -24.38 -14.38
CA GLN A 91 -29.67 -24.71 -14.25
C GLN A 91 -30.55 -23.44 -14.32
N GLU A 92 -31.75 -23.55 -14.88
CA GLU A 92 -32.65 -22.41 -15.07
C GLU A 92 -33.01 -21.69 -13.76
N GLU A 93 -33.19 -22.44 -12.66
CA GLU A 93 -33.45 -21.87 -11.34
C GLU A 93 -32.30 -20.98 -10.86
N ILE A 94 -31.05 -21.41 -11.10
CA ILE A 94 -29.85 -20.64 -10.77
C ILE A 94 -29.78 -19.39 -11.64
N LEU A 95 -30.01 -19.53 -12.95
CA LEU A 95 -30.03 -18.40 -13.88
C LEU A 95 -31.10 -17.36 -13.49
N ASN A 96 -32.32 -17.80 -13.18
CA ASN A 96 -33.41 -16.92 -12.76
C ASN A 96 -33.07 -16.18 -11.46
N ALA A 97 -32.40 -16.85 -10.50
CA ALA A 97 -31.92 -16.21 -9.27
C ALA A 97 -30.89 -15.10 -9.53
N PHE A 98 -30.00 -15.27 -10.52
CA PHE A 98 -29.06 -14.22 -10.93
C PHE A 98 -29.73 -13.10 -11.74
N GLU A 99 -30.73 -13.44 -12.57
CA GLU A 99 -31.45 -12.49 -13.43
C GLU A 99 -32.61 -11.78 -12.71
N GLY A 100 -32.89 -12.13 -11.44
CA GLY A 100 -33.96 -11.54 -10.64
C GLY A 100 -35.36 -11.85 -11.18
N LYS A 101 -35.53 -13.02 -11.81
CA LYS A 101 -36.78 -13.51 -12.40
C LYS A 101 -37.49 -14.49 -11.48
#